data_AF-A0A3D2KHB5-F1
#
_entry.id   AF-A0A3D2KHB5-F1
#
_cell.length_a   1.000
_cell.length_b   1.000
_cell.length_c   1.000
_cell.angle_alpha   90.00
_cell.angle_beta   90.00
_cell.angle_gamma   90.00
#
_symmetry.space_group_name_H-M   'P 1'
#
loop_
_entity.id
_entity.type
_entity.pdbx_description
1 polymer ?
#
loop_
_entity_poly.entity_id
_entity_poly.type
_entity_poly.pdbx_seq_one_letter_code
_entity_poly.pdbx_strand_id
1 'polypeptide(L)'
;MLKSVPERILMGPGPSGVHPRVRQAMALPVLGHLDPDFLAVMDDVTRNLRLVFETSNRLTLPMSGTGSAGMETALVNFLEPGEVAVVCVNGLFGERMADIADRLGAEVVLV
;
A
#
# COMPACT_ATOMS: atom_id res chain seq x y z
N MET A 1 -19.63 1.41 -25.43
CA MET A 1 -18.30 1.84 -24.94
C MET A 1 -18.31 3.33 -24.68
N LEU A 2 -17.71 3.79 -23.59
CA LEU A 2 -17.45 5.21 -23.36
C LEU A 2 -16.54 5.73 -24.48
N LYS A 3 -16.99 6.76 -25.21
CA LYS A 3 -16.23 7.36 -26.31
C LYS A 3 -15.07 8.24 -25.81
N SER A 4 -15.19 8.76 -24.59
CA SER A 4 -14.15 9.51 -23.87
C SER A 4 -14.51 9.61 -22.38
N VAL A 5 -13.49 9.75 -21.53
CA VAL A 5 -13.66 10.04 -20.10
C VAL A 5 -13.30 11.51 -19.88
N PRO A 6 -14.21 12.35 -19.38
CA PRO A 6 -13.94 13.77 -19.19
C PRO A 6 -12.99 14.00 -18.01
N GLU A 7 -12.19 15.06 -18.10
CA GLU A 7 -11.29 15.46 -17.02
C GLU A 7 -12.10 15.90 -15.78
N ARG A 8 -11.55 15.63 -14.60
CA ARG A 8 -12.15 15.93 -13.30
C ARG A 8 -11.09 16.51 -12.39
N ILE A 9 -11.46 17.57 -11.68
CA ILE A 9 -10.68 18.05 -10.55
C ILE A 9 -11.13 17.24 -9.34
N LEU A 10 -10.26 16.35 -8.84
CA LEU A 10 -10.54 15.47 -7.72
C LEU A 10 -10.05 16.13 -6.43
N MET A 11 -10.98 16.71 -5.66
CA MET A 11 -10.70 17.39 -4.37
C MET A 11 -11.27 16.64 -3.16
N GLY A 12 -11.68 15.38 -3.33
CA GLY A 12 -12.07 14.51 -2.23
C GLY A 12 -10.85 13.87 -1.54
N PRO A 13 -11.09 13.03 -0.52
CA PRO A 13 -10.01 12.32 0.21
C PRO A 13 -9.34 11.22 -0.62
N GLY A 14 -9.86 10.89 -1.79
CA GLY A 14 -9.26 9.95 -2.73
C GLY A 14 -10.24 9.41 -3.77
N PRO A 15 -9.73 8.92 -4.92
CA PRO A 15 -8.36 9.06 -5.39
C PRO A 15 -8.05 10.51 -5.81
N SER A 16 -6.76 10.86 -5.91
CA SER A 16 -6.30 12.17 -6.39
C SER A 16 -6.11 12.19 -7.91
N GLY A 17 -5.98 13.39 -8.47
CA GLY A 17 -5.53 13.55 -9.86
C GLY A 17 -4.08 13.07 -10.03
N VAL A 18 -3.82 12.32 -11.09
CA VAL A 18 -2.48 11.76 -11.38
C VAL A 18 -1.69 12.77 -12.21
N HIS A 19 -0.50 13.15 -11.74
CA HIS A 19 0.39 14.06 -12.46
C HIS A 19 0.72 13.51 -13.87
N PRO A 20 0.73 14.33 -14.94
CA PRO A 20 0.92 13.86 -16.32
C PRO A 20 2.17 12.99 -16.53
N ARG A 21 3.29 13.31 -15.86
CA ARG A 21 4.52 12.49 -15.90
C ARG A 21 4.32 11.06 -15.41
N VAL A 22 3.50 10.85 -14.37
CA VAL A 22 3.19 9.51 -13.85
C VAL A 22 2.31 8.75 -14.84
N ARG A 23 1.32 9.42 -15.43
CA ARG A 23 0.46 8.83 -16.47
C ARG A 23 1.26 8.39 -17.70
N GLN A 24 2.24 9.19 -18.12
CA GLN A 24 3.15 8.84 -19.22
C GLN A 24 4.02 7.63 -18.87
N ALA A 25 4.55 7.55 -17.64
CA ALA A 25 5.34 6.40 -17.19
C ALA A 25 4.53 5.09 -17.21
N MET A 26 3.25 5.12 -16.84
CA MET A 26 2.37 3.94 -16.89
C MET A 26 2.06 3.45 -18.31
N ALA A 27 2.34 4.25 -19.35
CA ALA A 27 2.11 3.86 -20.75
C ALA A 27 3.35 3.23 -21.41
N LEU A 28 4.46 3.09 -20.68
CA LEU A 28 5.67 2.45 -21.17
C LEU A 28 5.48 0.92 -21.30
N PRO A 29 6.25 0.24 -22.18
CA PRO A 29 6.23 -1.22 -22.28
C PRO A 29 6.54 -1.89 -20.93
N VAL A 30 5.95 -3.05 -20.70
CA VAL A 30 6.22 -3.86 -19.52
C VAL A 30 7.60 -4.50 -19.60
N LEU A 31 8.27 -4.62 -18.45
CA LEU A 31 9.56 -5.29 -18.30
C LEU A 31 9.37 -6.69 -17.70
N GLY A 32 10.33 -7.59 -17.95
CA GLY A 32 10.41 -8.88 -17.28
C GLY A 32 10.78 -8.72 -15.81
N HIS A 33 10.33 -9.64 -14.94
CA HIS A 33 10.56 -9.56 -13.49
C HIS A 33 12.05 -9.69 -13.07
N LEU A 34 12.92 -10.18 -13.96
CA LEU A 34 14.37 -10.25 -13.77
C LEU A 34 15.14 -9.35 -14.75
N ASP A 35 14.44 -8.48 -15.47
CA ASP A 35 15.07 -7.54 -16.38
C ASP A 35 15.98 -6.56 -15.59
N PRO A 36 17.24 -6.33 -15.99
CA PRO A 36 18.12 -5.40 -15.30
C PRO A 36 17.53 -4.00 -15.10
N ASP A 37 16.74 -3.50 -16.05
CA ASP A 37 16.10 -2.20 -15.94
C ASP A 37 14.98 -2.22 -14.88
N PHE A 38 14.26 -3.34 -14.74
CA PHE A 38 13.27 -3.50 -13.68
C PHE A 38 13.92 -3.55 -12.30
N LEU A 39 15.04 -4.27 -12.16
CA LEU A 39 15.78 -4.34 -10.90
C LEU A 39 16.28 -2.95 -10.47
N ALA A 40 16.81 -2.16 -11.40
CA ALA A 40 17.22 -0.78 -11.13
C ALA A 40 16.05 0.10 -10.66
N VAL A 41 14.87 -0.03 -11.30
CA VAL A 41 13.65 0.66 -10.86
C VAL A 41 13.24 0.23 -9.44
N MET A 42 13.32 -1.05 -9.12
CA MET A 42 12.99 -1.55 -7.78
C MET A 42 13.94 -1.02 -6.70
N ASP A 43 15.25 -0.93 -6.99
CA ASP A 43 16.24 -0.33 -6.10
C ASP A 43 15.97 1.16 -5.86
N ASP A 44 15.65 1.89 -6.92
CA ASP A 44 15.32 3.31 -6.87
C ASP A 44 14.02 3.57 -6.08
N VAL A 45 12.97 2.77 -6.32
CA VAL A 45 11.71 2.84 -5.56
C VAL A 45 11.97 2.57 -4.09
N THR A 46 12.74 1.53 -3.77
CA THR A 46 13.10 1.16 -2.39
C THR A 46 13.86 2.29 -1.68
N ARG A 47 14.81 2.94 -2.36
CA ARG A 47 15.52 4.12 -1.83
C ARG A 47 14.57 5.30 -1.62
N ASN A 48 13.68 5.57 -2.56
CA ASN A 48 12.73 6.68 -2.46
C ASN A 48 11.68 6.44 -1.35
N LEU A 49 11.22 5.20 -1.15
CA LEU A 49 10.33 4.88 -0.04
C LEU A 49 10.97 5.15 1.32
N ARG A 50 12.27 4.85 1.47
CA ARG A 50 13.01 5.20 2.70
C ARG A 50 13.07 6.70 2.95
N LEU A 51 13.18 7.51 1.89
CA LEU A 51 13.10 8.97 2.00
C LEU A 51 11.69 9.44 2.40
N VAL A 52 10.64 8.88 1.78
CA VAL A 52 9.24 9.24 2.09
C VAL A 52 8.85 8.87 3.51
N PHE A 53 9.29 7.71 3.99
CA PHE A 53 9.01 7.23 5.35
C PHE A 53 10.04 7.68 6.38
N GLU A 54 11.04 8.47 5.99
CA GLU A 54 12.13 8.95 6.86
C GLU A 54 12.79 7.82 7.68
N THR A 55 13.13 6.71 7.02
CA THR A 55 13.70 5.52 7.68
C THR A 55 14.98 5.03 7.02
N SER A 56 15.84 4.35 7.79
CA SER A 56 17.02 3.62 7.28
C SER A 56 16.76 2.11 7.14
N ASN A 57 15.54 1.64 7.35
CA ASN A 57 15.20 0.22 7.33
C ASN A 57 15.58 -0.44 5.99
N ARG A 58 16.44 -1.46 6.07
CA ARG A 58 16.86 -2.22 4.88
C ARG A 58 15.66 -2.87 4.20
N LEU A 59 14.74 -3.44 4.97
CA LEU A 59 13.49 -4.02 4.46
C LEU A 59 12.44 -2.91 4.29
N THR A 60 12.48 -2.23 3.14
CA THR A 60 11.49 -1.23 2.71
C THR A 60 11.12 -1.56 1.28
N LEU A 61 9.88 -1.95 0.99
CA LEU A 61 9.47 -2.40 -0.33
C LEU A 61 8.02 -2.01 -0.64
N PRO A 62 7.67 -1.83 -1.93
CA PRO A 62 6.28 -1.67 -2.33
C PRO A 62 5.53 -3.01 -2.28
N MET A 63 4.25 -2.97 -1.91
CA MET A 63 3.34 -4.11 -2.03
C MET A 63 2.41 -3.90 -3.22
N SER A 64 2.29 -4.93 -4.07
CA SER A 64 1.38 -4.92 -5.22
C SER A 64 -0.08 -5.05 -4.76
N GLY A 65 -0.68 -3.93 -4.38
CA GLY A 65 -2.07 -3.87 -3.91
C GLY A 65 -2.51 -2.47 -3.54
N THR A 66 -3.74 -2.35 -3.03
CA THR A 66 -4.24 -1.08 -2.46
C THR A 66 -3.61 -0.82 -1.08
N GLY A 67 -3.87 0.35 -0.49
CA GLY A 67 -3.39 0.66 0.87
C GLY A 67 -3.79 -0.39 1.92
N SER A 68 -4.97 -1.01 1.80
CA SER A 68 -5.40 -2.09 2.71
C SER A 68 -4.54 -3.34 2.59
N ALA A 69 -3.97 -3.64 1.42
CA ALA A 69 -3.08 -4.78 1.25
C ALA A 69 -1.77 -4.58 2.04
N GLY A 70 -1.29 -3.33 2.18
CA GLY A 70 -0.16 -3.01 3.05
C GLY A 70 -0.48 -3.25 4.53
N MET A 71 -1.68 -2.84 4.98
CA MET A 71 -2.16 -3.11 6.34
C MET A 71 -2.24 -4.62 6.62
N GLU A 72 -2.87 -5.38 5.72
CA GLU A 72 -3.00 -6.83 5.86
C GLU A 72 -1.63 -7.53 5.81
N THR A 73 -0.74 -7.11 4.91
CA THR A 73 0.63 -7.66 4.83
C THR A 73 1.36 -7.50 6.17
N ALA A 74 1.23 -6.35 6.84
CA ALA A 74 1.83 -6.18 8.15
C ALA A 74 1.22 -7.14 9.18
N LEU A 75 -0.10 -7.17 9.32
CA LEU A 75 -0.77 -7.98 10.35
C LEU A 75 -0.55 -9.49 10.16
N VAL A 76 -0.70 -10.00 8.94
CA VAL A 76 -0.54 -11.43 8.62
C VAL A 76 0.87 -11.94 8.93
N ASN A 77 1.89 -11.07 8.83
CA ASN A 77 3.28 -11.46 9.08
C ASN A 77 3.72 -11.28 10.55
N PHE A 78 2.93 -10.58 11.37
CA PHE A 78 3.29 -10.28 12.77
C PHE A 78 2.36 -10.90 13.81
N LEU A 79 1.20 -11.42 13.42
CA LEU A 79 0.23 -12.02 14.35
C LEU A 79 0.09 -13.52 14.12
N GLU A 80 0.18 -14.29 15.19
CA GLU A 80 -0.22 -15.69 15.25
C GLU A 80 -1.58 -15.85 15.97
N PRO A 81 -2.33 -16.94 15.72
CA PRO A 81 -3.58 -17.21 16.42
C PRO A 81 -3.40 -17.27 17.95
N GLY A 82 -4.26 -16.56 18.69
CA GLY A 82 -4.22 -16.44 20.15
C GLY A 82 -3.33 -15.32 20.68
N GLU A 83 -2.56 -14.63 19.84
CA GLU A 83 -1.80 -13.45 20.28
C GLU A 83 -2.69 -12.23 20.45
N VAL A 84 -2.31 -11.33 21.37
CA VAL A 84 -3.10 -10.12 21.66
C VAL A 84 -2.76 -9.01 20.67
N ALA A 85 -3.79 -8.46 20.01
CA ALA A 85 -3.70 -7.31 19.13
C ALA A 85 -4.46 -6.12 19.72
N VAL A 86 -3.75 -5.08 20.18
CA VAL A 86 -4.36 -3.84 20.66
C VAL A 86 -4.58 -2.89 19.48
N VAL A 87 -5.84 -2.58 19.17
CA VAL A 87 -6.21 -1.72 18.04
C VAL A 87 -6.92 -0.47 18.53
N CYS A 88 -6.34 0.70 18.27
CA CYS A 88 -6.96 1.99 18.57
C CYS A 88 -7.99 2.33 17.49
N VAL A 89 -9.29 2.34 17.83
CA VAL A 89 -10.36 2.56 16.86
C VAL A 89 -10.91 3.97 16.98
N ASN A 90 -10.53 4.82 16.02
CA ASN A 90 -11.09 6.17 15.85
C ASN A 90 -11.69 6.37 14.44
N GLY A 91 -12.26 5.31 13.87
CA GLY A 91 -12.92 5.32 12.57
C GLY A 91 -12.64 4.08 11.73
N LEU A 92 -13.11 4.12 10.48
CA LEU A 92 -13.19 2.96 9.57
C LEU A 92 -11.88 2.18 9.39
N PHE A 93 -10.73 2.86 9.40
CA PHE A 93 -9.45 2.18 9.21
C PHE A 93 -9.00 1.39 10.45
N GLY A 94 -9.36 1.85 11.65
CA GLY A 94 -9.14 1.08 12.87
C GLY A 94 -10.07 -0.13 12.94
N GLU A 95 -11.35 0.04 12.58
CA GLU A 95 -12.31 -1.07 12.47
C GLU A 95 -11.82 -2.14 11.47
N ARG A 96 -11.26 -1.72 10.34
CA ARG A 96 -10.67 -2.64 9.36
C ARG A 96 -9.45 -3.39 9.90
N MET A 97 -8.59 -2.72 10.65
CA MET A 97 -7.43 -3.34 11.28
C MET A 97 -7.87 -4.41 12.30
N ALA A 98 -8.90 -4.12 13.09
CA ALA A 98 -9.49 -5.06 14.04
C ALA A 98 -10.12 -6.28 13.34
N ASP A 99 -10.90 -6.07 12.26
CA ASP A 99 -11.49 -7.16 11.46
C ASP A 99 -10.41 -8.07 10.83
N ILE A 100 -9.30 -7.51 10.35
CA ILE A 100 -8.18 -8.32 9.84
C ILE A 100 -7.55 -9.14 10.98
N ALA A 101 -7.27 -8.53 12.13
CA ALA A 101 -6.66 -9.24 13.27
C ALA A 101 -7.55 -10.38 13.81
N ASP A 102 -8.87 -10.14 13.93
CA ASP A 102 -9.84 -11.17 14.35
C ASP A 102 -9.86 -12.36 13.38
N ARG A 103 -9.81 -12.10 12.07
CA ARG A 103 -9.73 -13.17 11.04
C ARG A 103 -8.45 -13.99 11.10
N LEU A 104 -7.38 -13.44 11.67
CA LEU A 104 -6.13 -14.15 11.91
C LEU A 104 -6.17 -14.98 13.21
N GLY A 105 -7.27 -14.89 13.98
CA GLY A 105 -7.45 -15.58 15.24
C GLY A 105 -6.75 -14.89 16.41
N ALA A 106 -6.36 -13.62 16.28
CA ALA A 106 -5.79 -12.84 17.37
C ALA A 106 -6.86 -12.48 18.42
N GLU A 107 -6.44 -12.33 19.68
CA GLU A 107 -7.28 -11.74 20.72
C GLU A 107 -7.27 -10.21 20.57
N VAL A 108 -8.32 -9.67 19.95
CA VAL A 108 -8.40 -8.23 19.65
C VAL A 108 -8.87 -7.43 20.87
N VAL A 109 -8.06 -6.47 21.30
CA VAL A 109 -8.39 -5.49 22.34
C VAL A 109 -8.57 -4.12 21.71
N LEU A 110 -9.78 -3.56 21.81
CA LEU A 110 -10.08 -2.25 21.25
C LEU A 110 -9.87 -1.14 22.28
N VAL A 111 -9.27 -0.02 21.83
CA VAL A 111 -9.01 1.19 22.64
C VAL A 111 -9.48 2.44 21.90
#